data_AF-A0A8H9W7B1-F1
#
_entry.id   AF-A0A8H9W7B1-F1
#
_cell.length_a   1.000
_cell.length_b   1.000
_cell.length_c   1.000
_cell.angle_alpha   90.00
_cell.angle_beta   90.00
_cell.angle_gamma   90.00
#
_symmetry.space_group_name_H-M   'P 1'
#
loop_
_entity.id
_entity.type
_entity.pdbx_description
1 polymer ?
#
loop_
_entity_poly.entity_id
_entity_poly.type
_entity_poly.pdbx_seq_one_letter_code
_entity_poly.pdbx_strand_id
1 'polypeptide(L)'
;MLKHCLLGLLLTATTFMSYAEEAKPANSTDANTAYIIDNLYTFMRSGASKNYRLLGSVDAGTKLTLLSAEENGFIKIKDDKDREGWIETKFVTKTAGLHQQYKTLSSEMSTMQENLRQAQIELPQLQEQ
;
A
#
# COMPACT_ATOMS: atom_id res chain seq x y z
N MET A 1 20.68 38.96 49.42
CA MET A 1 20.89 38.26 48.13
C MET A 1 19.57 38.24 47.39
N LEU A 2 19.59 38.90 46.24
CA LEU A 2 18.50 39.26 45.37
C LEU A 2 18.06 38.05 44.54
N LYS A 3 16.76 37.74 44.49
CA LYS A 3 16.06 37.39 43.24
C LYS A 3 14.54 37.36 43.45
N HIS A 4 13.88 38.16 42.63
CA HIS A 4 12.47 38.50 42.59
C HIS A 4 11.64 37.49 41.77
N CYS A 5 10.34 37.77 41.70
CA CYS A 5 9.32 37.38 40.72
C CYS A 5 8.48 36.18 41.17
N LEU A 6 7.21 36.31 41.61
CA LEU A 6 6.09 37.16 41.17
C LEU A 6 5.74 36.92 39.68
N LEU A 7 4.70 36.11 39.45
CA LEU A 7 3.85 35.86 38.26
C LEU A 7 3.54 34.34 38.21
N GLY A 8 2.33 33.85 37.99
CA GLY A 8 1.10 34.49 37.59
C GLY A 8 -0.03 33.45 37.62
N LEU A 9 -1.19 33.94 38.06
CA LEU A 9 -2.53 33.44 37.82
C LEU A 9 -2.73 33.05 36.34
N LEU A 10 -3.18 31.82 36.05
CA LEU A 10 -4.20 31.58 35.01
C LEU A 10 -4.78 30.15 35.08
N LEU A 11 -6.03 30.12 35.51
CA LEU A 11 -7.01 29.07 35.24
C LEU A 11 -7.35 29.09 33.74
N THR A 12 -6.95 28.09 32.97
CA THR A 12 -7.61 27.81 31.67
C THR A 12 -7.76 26.31 31.49
N ALA A 13 -8.99 25.85 31.67
CA ALA A 13 -9.48 24.60 31.14
C ALA A 13 -9.16 24.54 29.63
N THR A 14 -8.24 23.67 29.24
CA THR A 14 -8.07 23.29 27.85
C THR A 14 -9.18 22.33 27.50
N THR A 15 -10.21 22.92 26.92
CA THR A 15 -11.23 22.32 26.08
C THR A 15 -10.70 21.13 25.28
N PHE A 16 -11.50 20.07 25.26
CA PHE A 16 -11.48 18.99 24.28
C PHE A 16 -11.22 19.57 22.87
N MET A 17 -10.00 19.43 22.38
CA MET A 17 -9.71 19.51 20.95
C MET A 17 -10.16 18.18 20.35
N SER A 18 -11.35 18.20 19.76
CA SER A 18 -11.84 17.16 18.88
C SER A 18 -10.94 17.12 17.65
N TYR A 19 -10.01 16.17 17.60
CA TYR A 19 -9.30 15.85 16.37
C TYR A 19 -10.31 15.16 15.45
N ALA A 20 -10.73 15.86 14.41
CA ALA A 20 -11.35 15.22 13.27
C ALA A 20 -10.27 14.35 12.62
N GLU A 21 -10.39 13.03 12.78
CA GLU A 21 -9.57 12.07 12.04
C GLU A 21 -10.13 12.02 10.62
N GLU A 22 -9.53 12.80 9.73
CA GLU A 22 -9.70 12.63 8.29
C GLU A 22 -9.17 11.24 7.92
N ALA A 23 -10.09 10.31 7.71
CA ALA A 23 -9.80 8.99 7.14
C ALA A 23 -9.29 9.17 5.71
N LYS A 24 -7.99 9.40 5.58
CA LYS A 24 -7.28 9.31 4.30
C LYS A 24 -7.35 7.85 3.84
N PRO A 25 -7.79 7.56 2.60
CA PRO A 25 -7.83 6.19 2.10
C PRO A 25 -6.40 5.64 2.12
N ALA A 26 -6.17 4.67 3.00
CA ALA A 26 -4.90 3.97 3.14
C ALA A 26 -4.72 3.01 1.97
N ASN A 27 -4.35 3.55 0.80
CA ASN A 27 -3.45 2.84 -0.10
C ASN A 27 -2.02 3.06 0.40
N SER A 28 -1.74 2.61 1.62
CA SER A 28 -0.38 2.45 2.13
C SER A 28 0.19 1.19 1.50
N THR A 29 0.54 1.27 0.22
CA THR A 29 1.53 0.33 -0.31
C THR A 29 2.80 0.65 0.44
N ASP A 30 3.19 -0.20 1.40
CA ASP A 30 4.50 -0.09 2.04
C ASP A 30 5.53 0.09 0.94
N ALA A 31 6.44 1.06 1.05
CA ALA A 31 7.40 1.39 -0.02
C ALA A 31 8.24 0.19 -0.48
N ASN A 32 8.27 -0.86 0.35
CA ASN A 32 8.99 -2.12 0.16
C ASN A 32 8.08 -3.30 -0.25
N THR A 33 6.77 -3.12 -0.38
CA THR A 33 5.88 -4.18 -0.89
C THR A 33 5.96 -4.25 -2.42
N ALA A 34 6.12 -5.46 -2.94
CA ALA A 34 6.06 -5.76 -4.36
C ALA A 34 5.31 -7.09 -4.61
N TYR A 35 5.11 -7.40 -5.89
CA TYR A 35 4.42 -8.61 -6.36
C TYR A 35 5.17 -9.21 -7.54
N ILE A 36 5.02 -10.53 -7.74
CA ILE A 36 5.46 -11.17 -8.99
C ILE A 36 4.45 -10.88 -10.10
N ILE A 37 4.93 -10.44 -11.26
CA ILE A 37 4.13 -10.21 -12.48
C ILE A 37 3.37 -11.49 -12.86
N ASP A 38 2.23 -11.37 -13.55
CA ASP A 38 1.29 -12.43 -14.01
C ASP A 38 1.92 -13.53 -14.92
N ASN A 39 2.97 -14.19 -14.45
CA ASN A 39 3.67 -15.29 -15.08
C ASN A 39 3.56 -16.50 -14.14
N LEU A 40 3.34 -17.73 -14.65
CA LEU A 40 3.01 -18.91 -13.81
C LEU A 40 3.89 -19.04 -12.56
N TYR A 41 5.20 -18.85 -12.72
CA TYR A 41 6.16 -18.77 -11.63
C TYR A 41 7.46 -18.11 -12.10
N THR A 42 8.30 -17.70 -11.15
CA THR A 42 9.69 -17.29 -11.37
C THR A 42 10.62 -18.05 -10.43
N PHE A 43 11.92 -18.10 -10.79
CA PHE A 43 12.91 -18.80 -9.98
C PHE A 43 13.67 -17.85 -9.06
N MET A 44 13.76 -18.22 -7.79
CA MET A 44 14.58 -17.55 -6.79
C MET A 44 15.98 -18.14 -6.76
N ARG A 45 17.00 -17.28 -6.63
CA ARG A 45 18.42 -17.63 -6.66
C ARG A 45 19.12 -17.24 -5.37
N SER A 46 20.25 -17.88 -5.09
CA SER A 46 21.08 -17.57 -3.93
C SER A 46 21.94 -16.31 -4.06
N GLY A 47 21.94 -15.64 -5.22
CA GLY A 47 22.73 -14.43 -5.47
C GLY A 47 22.27 -13.67 -6.71
N ALA A 48 22.81 -12.46 -6.88
CA ALA A 48 22.43 -11.47 -7.90
C ALA A 48 22.98 -11.79 -9.31
N SER A 49 22.83 -13.04 -9.79
CA SER A 49 23.22 -13.45 -11.13
C SER A 49 22.60 -14.81 -11.51
N LYS A 50 22.49 -15.08 -12.81
CA LYS A 50 22.03 -16.36 -13.36
C LYS A 50 22.95 -17.54 -13.04
N ASN A 51 24.18 -17.28 -12.59
CA ASN A 51 25.15 -18.31 -12.22
C ASN A 51 24.94 -18.88 -10.81
N TYR A 52 24.12 -18.22 -9.98
CA TYR A 52 23.81 -18.70 -8.65
C TYR A 52 22.77 -19.82 -8.66
N ARG A 53 22.87 -20.70 -7.67
CA ARG A 53 21.99 -21.86 -7.47
C ARG A 53 20.53 -21.43 -7.32
N LEU A 54 19.63 -22.20 -7.91
CA LEU A 54 18.19 -22.07 -7.69
C LEU A 54 17.82 -22.51 -6.27
N LEU A 55 17.10 -21.65 -5.54
CA LEU A 55 16.55 -21.94 -4.22
C LEU A 55 15.14 -22.52 -4.32
N GLY A 56 14.41 -22.22 -5.40
CA GLY A 56 13.05 -22.70 -5.65
C GLY A 56 12.29 -21.77 -6.59
N SER A 57 10.98 -21.97 -6.69
CA SER A 57 10.07 -21.09 -7.41
C SER A 57 9.26 -20.20 -6.46
N VAL A 58 8.78 -19.09 -7.03
CA VAL A 58 7.81 -18.15 -6.44
C VAL A 58 6.70 -17.95 -7.48
N ASP A 59 5.45 -18.06 -7.05
CA ASP A 59 4.29 -18.02 -7.93
C ASP A 59 3.92 -16.58 -8.30
N ALA A 60 3.17 -16.41 -9.39
CA ALA A 60 2.61 -15.11 -9.76
C ALA A 60 1.71 -14.55 -8.64
N GLY A 61 1.74 -13.23 -8.47
CA GLY A 61 0.88 -12.54 -7.49
C GLY A 61 1.30 -12.72 -6.04
N THR A 62 2.34 -13.52 -5.73
CA THR A 62 2.89 -13.60 -4.37
C THR A 62 3.32 -12.20 -3.91
N LYS A 63 2.88 -11.82 -2.70
CA LYS A 63 3.32 -10.59 -2.04
C LYS A 63 4.76 -10.76 -1.57
N LEU A 64 5.61 -9.81 -1.92
CA LEU A 64 7.04 -9.80 -1.60
C LEU A 64 7.40 -8.56 -0.80
N THR A 65 8.41 -8.72 0.05
CA THR A 65 9.11 -7.60 0.67
C THR A 65 10.46 -7.41 -0.02
N LEU A 66 10.72 -6.20 -0.50
CA LEU A 66 12.00 -5.80 -1.10
C LEU A 66 13.01 -5.56 0.01
N LEU A 67 14.14 -6.26 -0.04
CA LEU A 67 15.22 -6.17 0.96
C LEU A 67 16.42 -5.37 0.48
N SER A 68 16.57 -5.19 -0.84
CA SER A 68 17.70 -4.48 -1.42
C SER A 68 17.28 -3.77 -2.72
N ALA A 69 18.12 -2.85 -3.19
CA ALA A 69 17.99 -2.30 -4.53
C ALA A 69 18.36 -3.35 -5.59
N GLU A 70 18.13 -3.01 -6.85
CA GLU A 70 18.57 -3.84 -7.97
C GLU A 70 20.10 -3.94 -8.02
N GLU A 71 20.59 -5.16 -8.20
CA GLU A 71 21.98 -5.50 -8.44
C GLU A 71 22.04 -6.48 -9.62
N ASN A 72 22.75 -6.13 -10.70
CA ASN A 72 22.94 -6.98 -11.89
C ASN A 72 21.63 -7.50 -12.53
N GLY A 73 20.54 -6.71 -12.48
CA GLY A 73 19.23 -7.14 -13.00
C GLY A 73 18.44 -8.07 -12.06
N PHE A 74 18.92 -8.24 -10.83
CA PHE A 74 18.25 -9.00 -9.77
C PHE A 74 17.94 -8.11 -8.58
N ILE A 75 16.93 -8.48 -7.81
CA ILE A 75 16.58 -7.82 -6.56
C ILE A 75 16.44 -8.85 -5.44
N LYS A 76 16.96 -8.51 -4.27
CA LYS A 76 16.81 -9.35 -3.07
C LYS A 76 15.42 -9.13 -2.48
N ILE A 77 14.70 -10.23 -2.29
CA ILE A 77 13.33 -10.22 -1.76
C ILE A 77 13.21 -11.20 -0.60
N LYS A 78 12.12 -11.01 0.15
CA LYS A 78 11.57 -11.97 1.10
C LYS A 78 10.16 -12.34 0.66
N ASP A 79 9.89 -13.64 0.54
CA ASP A 79 8.56 -14.13 0.16
C ASP A 79 7.63 -14.30 1.38
N ASP A 80 6.40 -14.75 1.10
CA ASP A 80 5.35 -15.05 2.08
C ASP A 80 5.67 -16.26 2.99
N LYS A 81 6.71 -17.04 2.64
CA LYS A 81 7.22 -18.20 3.39
C LYS A 81 8.47 -17.84 4.19
N ASP A 82 8.74 -16.54 4.39
CA ASP A 82 9.92 -16.01 5.07
C ASP A 82 11.27 -16.41 4.41
N ARG A 83 11.28 -16.83 3.15
CA ARG A 83 12.52 -17.19 2.42
C ARG A 83 13.13 -15.95 1.79
N GLU A 84 14.44 -15.80 1.92
CA GLU A 84 15.20 -14.75 1.24
C GLU A 84 15.90 -15.28 -0.01
N GLY A 85 15.92 -14.47 -1.06
CA GLY A 85 16.69 -14.77 -2.25
C GLY A 85 16.57 -13.69 -3.31
N TRP A 86 17.16 -13.96 -4.47
CA TRP A 86 17.30 -13.03 -5.58
C TRP A 86 16.39 -13.44 -6.74
N ILE A 87 15.63 -12.51 -7.27
CA ILE A 87 14.73 -12.70 -8.42
C ILE A 87 15.07 -11.65 -9.48
N GLU A 88 14.93 -11.99 -10.77
CA GLU A 88 15.13 -11.00 -11.85
C GLU A 88 14.13 -9.84 -11.71
N THR A 89 14.62 -8.59 -11.69
CA THR A 89 13.80 -7.39 -11.44
C THR A 89 12.63 -7.27 -12.43
N LYS A 90 12.81 -7.76 -13.66
CA LYS A 90 11.77 -7.77 -14.70
C LYS A 90 10.49 -8.54 -14.32
N PHE A 91 10.53 -9.39 -13.29
CA PHE A 91 9.37 -10.13 -12.79
C PHE A 91 8.77 -9.52 -11.52
N VAL A 92 9.33 -8.41 -11.02
CA VAL A 92 8.90 -7.77 -9.78
C VAL A 92 8.21 -6.46 -10.12
N THR A 93 6.97 -6.29 -9.66
CA THR A 93 6.16 -5.08 -9.85
C THR A 93 5.73 -4.52 -8.50
N LYS A 94 5.77 -3.20 -8.34
CA LYS A 94 5.19 -2.53 -7.16
C LYS A 94 3.68 -2.36 -7.28
N THR A 95 3.14 -2.48 -8.49
CA THR A 95 1.71 -2.44 -8.74
C THR A 95 1.16 -3.85 -8.62
N ALA A 96 0.08 -4.01 -7.86
CA ALA A 96 -0.66 -5.28 -7.80
C ALA A 96 -1.03 -5.75 -9.22
N GLY A 97 -0.99 -7.07 -9.45
CA GLY A 97 -1.19 -7.68 -10.76
C GLY A 97 -2.47 -7.25 -11.47
N LEU A 98 -2.53 -7.47 -12.80
CA LEU A 98 -3.64 -6.99 -13.65
C LEU A 98 -5.01 -7.47 -13.13
N HIS A 99 -5.05 -8.68 -12.57
CA HIS A 99 -6.26 -9.24 -11.95
C HIS A 99 -6.79 -8.39 -10.78
N GLN A 100 -5.91 -7.90 -9.92
CA GLN A 100 -6.30 -7.07 -8.79
C GLN A 100 -6.77 -5.69 -9.26
N GLN A 101 -6.11 -5.12 -10.27
CA GLN A 101 -6.56 -3.86 -10.89
C GLN A 101 -7.94 -4.01 -11.51
N TYR A 102 -8.20 -5.12 -12.22
CA TYR A 102 -9.52 -5.41 -12.78
C TYR A 102 -10.58 -5.54 -11.69
N LYS A 103 -10.27 -6.23 -10.59
CA LYS A 103 -11.18 -6.36 -9.45
C LYS A 103 -11.50 -4.99 -8.82
N THR A 104 -10.48 -4.16 -8.59
CA THR A 104 -10.67 -2.81 -8.05
C THR A 104 -11.49 -1.96 -9.01
N LEU A 105 -11.16 -1.96 -10.30
CA LEU A 105 -11.87 -1.18 -11.32
C LEU A 105 -13.33 -1.62 -11.47
N SER A 106 -13.60 -2.93 -11.43
CA SER A 106 -14.96 -3.47 -11.45
C SER A 106 -15.74 -3.05 -10.20
N SER A 107 -15.12 -3.06 -9.03
CA SER A 107 -15.73 -2.57 -7.79
C SER A 107 -16.04 -1.08 -7.86
N GLU A 108 -15.11 -0.27 -8.37
CA GLU A 108 -15.30 1.18 -8.56
C GLU A 108 -16.45 1.48 -9.54
N MET A 109 -16.55 0.74 -10.65
CA MET A 109 -17.68 0.88 -11.58
C MET A 109 -19.02 0.59 -10.91
N SER A 110 -19.10 -0.46 -10.10
CA SER A 110 -20.32 -0.79 -9.36
C SER A 110 -20.70 0.33 -8.39
N THR A 111 -19.73 0.89 -7.67
CA THR A 111 -19.96 2.00 -6.74
C THR A 111 -20.39 3.26 -7.49
N MET A 112 -19.78 3.58 -8.63
CA MET A 112 -20.18 4.73 -9.45
C MET A 112 -21.59 4.59 -10.00
N GLN A 113 -21.98 3.39 -10.47
CA GLN A 113 -23.35 3.14 -10.92
C GLN A 113 -24.36 3.33 -9.79
N GLU A 114 -24.03 2.85 -8.60
CA GLU A 114 -24.88 3.03 -7.42
C GLU A 114 -25.01 4.52 -7.05
N ASN A 115 -23.90 5.26 -7.02
CA ASN A 115 -23.93 6.71 -6.74
C ASN A 115 -24.77 7.48 -7.77
N LEU A 116 -24.68 7.13 -9.06
CA LEU A 116 -25.52 7.74 -10.10
C LEU A 116 -27.00 7.41 -9.90
N ARG A 117 -27.31 6.18 -9.49
CA ARG A 117 -28.69 5.77 -9.18
C ARG A 117 -29.24 6.55 -8.00
N GLN A 118 -28.45 6.72 -6.93
CA GLN A 118 -28.85 7.51 -5.76
C GLN A 118 -29.05 8.98 -6.10
N ALA A 119 -28.12 9.59 -6.84
CA ALA A 119 -28.27 10.98 -7.30
C ALA A 119 -29.52 11.19 -8.17
N GLN A 120 -29.86 10.23 -9.04
CA GLN A 120 -31.10 10.26 -9.81
C GLN A 120 -32.37 10.21 -8.95
N ILE A 121 -32.31 9.54 -7.79
CA ILE A 121 -33.42 9.47 -6.84
C ILE A 121 -33.53 10.76 -6.03
N GLU A 122 -32.40 11.36 -5.63
CA GLU A 122 -32.36 12.59 -4.82
C GLU A 122 -32.80 13.84 -5.60
N LEU A 123 -32.49 13.94 -6.90
CA LEU A 123 -32.83 15.10 -7.74
C LEU A 123 -34.32 15.51 -7.67
N PRO A 124 -35.30 14.61 -7.86
CA PRO A 124 -36.71 14.98 -7.73
C PRO A 124 -37.12 15.33 -6.30
N GLN A 125 -36.49 14.75 -5.27
CA GLN A 125 -36.84 15.08 -3.87
C GLN A 125 -36.42 16.49 -3.47
N LEU A 126 -35.30 16.98 -4.02
CA LEU A 126 -34.84 18.35 -3.80
C LEU A 126 -35.65 19.38 -4.60
N GLN A 127 -36.29 18.98 -5.70
CA GLN A 127 -37.17 19.85 -6.49
C GLN A 127 -38.56 20.03 -5.86
N GLU A 128 -38.92 19.18 -4.90
CA GLU A 128 -40.19 19.23 -4.15
C GLU A 128 -40.11 20.04 -2.83
N GLN A 129 -38.93 20.55 -2.47
CA GLN A 129 -38.72 21.48 -1.34
C GLN A 129 -38.68 22.94 -1.81
#